data_AF-A0A8K0EM92-F1
#
_entry.id   AF-A0A8K0EM92-F1
#
_cell.length_a   1.000
_cell.length_b   1.000
_cell.length_c   1.000
_cell.angle_alpha   90.00
_cell.angle_beta   90.00
_cell.angle_gamma   90.00
#
_symmetry.space_group_name_H-M   'P 1'
#
loop_
_entity.id
_entity.type
_entity.pdbx_description
1 polymer ?
#
loop_
_entity_poly.entity_id
_entity_poly.type
_entity_poly.pdbx_seq_one_letter_code
_entity_poly.pdbx_strand_id
1 'polypeptide(L)'
;MIRDDLGTHGALLRDHSFSPDNADKVWYLPTPSGNTIEEYRTMGDFAAGNVLTTYRLPGSAGSGGMAWWGQGHVVYNNALYFQRFPDCLSYRYDCSNEKAQIVRYDFSLRAFTALQALPTAQLSHWAAGPSYVYLAVDAGSVLAIGVSNDTFQLTKLNANDLSVEEVIDTEFTDTSSNMPPFIACGKFYSTLPYRIFQLGPPSQTNLTLDLTTKQKDTSTRACYCLASVGRRYFSINSRENKVYTVESNALVSYDVTFGGSYLSETATCDV
;
A
#
# COMPACT_ATOMS: atom_id res chain seq x y z
N MET A 1 -2.85 -16.49 12.27
CA MET A 1 -3.57 -16.73 10.99
C MET A 1 -5.00 -16.23 11.15
N ILE A 2 -5.51 -15.44 10.21
CA ILE A 2 -6.85 -14.81 10.31
C ILE A 2 -7.89 -15.58 9.48
N ARG A 3 -7.53 -15.97 8.25
CA ARG A 3 -8.39 -16.68 7.28
C ARG A 3 -7.50 -17.37 6.24
N ASP A 4 -7.84 -18.56 5.76
CA ASP A 4 -6.95 -19.48 5.00
C ASP A 4 -7.52 -20.00 3.66
N ASP A 5 -8.67 -19.50 3.24
CA ASP A 5 -9.35 -19.78 1.96
C ASP A 5 -9.15 -18.68 0.91
N LEU A 6 -8.18 -17.78 1.12
CA LEU A 6 -7.93 -16.66 0.23
C LEU A 6 -7.08 -17.07 -0.98
N GLY A 7 -7.15 -16.29 -2.06
CA GLY A 7 -6.22 -16.47 -3.17
C GLY A 7 -4.77 -16.21 -2.76
N THR A 8 -3.83 -16.46 -3.67
CA THR A 8 -2.39 -16.16 -3.48
C THR A 8 -2.09 -14.66 -3.39
N HIS A 9 -3.11 -13.82 -3.58
CA HIS A 9 -3.02 -12.37 -3.62
C HIS A 9 -4.15 -11.76 -2.79
N GLY A 10 -4.02 -10.46 -2.54
CA GLY A 10 -5.07 -9.65 -1.96
C GLY A 10 -4.53 -8.63 -0.96
N ALA A 11 -5.34 -7.64 -0.65
CA ALA A 11 -5.05 -6.61 0.33
C ALA A 11 -6.20 -6.51 1.31
N LEU A 12 -5.93 -6.73 2.59
CA LEU A 12 -6.82 -6.32 3.67
C LEU A 12 -6.50 -4.87 4.02
N LEU A 13 -7.51 -4.02 4.06
CA LEU A 13 -7.39 -2.61 4.38
C LEU A 13 -8.27 -2.28 5.59
N ARG A 14 -7.79 -1.29 6.34
CA ARG A 14 -8.47 -0.69 7.48
C ARG A 14 -8.54 0.81 7.22
N ASP A 15 -9.55 1.49 7.75
CA ASP A 15 -9.63 2.94 7.63
C ASP A 15 -8.58 3.58 8.54
N HIS A 16 -7.69 4.37 7.94
CA HIS A 16 -6.65 5.10 8.66
C HIS A 16 -7.17 6.33 9.42
N SER A 17 -8.44 6.71 9.24
CA SER A 17 -9.08 7.77 10.01
C SER A 17 -9.51 7.30 11.41
N PHE A 18 -9.60 8.23 12.36
CA PHE A 18 -10.08 7.96 13.72
C PHE A 18 -11.62 7.92 13.81
N SER A 19 -12.34 7.74 12.69
CA SER A 19 -13.80 7.68 12.69
C SER A 19 -14.30 6.47 13.49
N PRO A 20 -15.15 6.65 14.51
CA PRO A 20 -15.75 5.54 15.26
C PRO A 20 -16.57 4.62 14.35
N ASP A 21 -17.27 5.19 13.35
CA ASP A 21 -18.16 4.45 12.46
C ASP A 21 -17.44 3.44 11.55
N ASN A 22 -16.13 3.64 11.37
CA ASN A 22 -15.28 2.81 10.51
C ASN A 22 -14.22 2.05 11.30
N ALA A 23 -14.20 2.19 12.63
CA ALA A 23 -13.14 1.65 13.48
C ALA A 23 -12.96 0.14 13.33
N ASP A 24 -14.06 -0.60 13.16
CA ASP A 24 -14.04 -2.06 13.08
C ASP A 24 -14.21 -2.57 11.65
N LYS A 25 -14.49 -1.69 10.67
CA LYS A 25 -14.72 -2.10 9.29
C LYS A 25 -13.45 -2.60 8.61
N VAL A 26 -13.60 -3.66 7.84
CA VAL A 26 -12.53 -4.26 7.06
C VAL A 26 -12.92 -4.18 5.59
N TRP A 27 -11.99 -3.77 4.74
CA TRP A 27 -12.14 -3.88 3.29
C TRP A 27 -11.13 -4.88 2.76
N TYR A 28 -11.58 -5.80 1.90
CA TYR A 28 -10.72 -6.79 1.26
C TYR A 28 -10.78 -6.66 -0.26
N LEU A 29 -9.60 -6.60 -0.87
CA LEU A 29 -9.41 -6.54 -2.32
C LEU A 29 -8.70 -7.84 -2.72
N PRO A 30 -9.37 -8.79 -3.40
CA PRO A 30 -8.86 -10.16 -3.55
C PRO A 30 -7.75 -10.31 -4.61
N THR A 31 -7.54 -9.31 -5.47
CA THR A 31 -6.66 -9.43 -6.63
C THR A 31 -5.72 -8.23 -6.77
N PRO A 32 -4.53 -8.40 -7.39
CA PRO A 32 -3.62 -7.29 -7.69
C PRO A 32 -4.12 -6.38 -8.81
N SER A 33 -5.13 -6.80 -9.55
CA SER A 33 -5.85 -5.94 -10.47
C SER A 33 -7.29 -6.39 -10.49
N GLY A 34 -8.22 -5.45 -10.40
CA GLY A 34 -9.61 -5.78 -10.16
C GLY A 34 -10.50 -4.57 -9.97
N ASN A 35 -11.75 -4.85 -9.66
CA ASN A 35 -12.79 -3.85 -9.48
C ASN A 35 -13.77 -4.21 -8.37
N THR A 36 -13.53 -5.28 -7.61
CA THR A 36 -14.47 -5.84 -6.61
C THR A 36 -13.93 -5.75 -5.19
N ILE A 37 -14.48 -4.87 -4.37
CA ILE A 37 -14.10 -4.72 -2.96
C ILE A 37 -15.16 -5.37 -2.08
N GLU A 38 -14.75 -6.17 -1.11
CA GLU A 38 -15.62 -6.70 -0.07
C GLU A 38 -15.46 -5.89 1.20
N GLU A 39 -16.56 -5.46 1.80
CA GLU A 39 -16.59 -4.83 3.11
C GLU A 39 -17.17 -5.79 4.14
N TYR A 40 -16.60 -5.76 5.33
CA TYR A 40 -17.00 -6.53 6.50
C TYR A 40 -17.15 -5.59 7.69
N ARG A 41 -18.09 -5.87 8.60
CA ARG A 41 -18.33 -5.03 9.79
C ARG A 41 -17.19 -5.10 10.80
N THR A 42 -16.58 -6.29 10.92
CA THR A 42 -15.55 -6.59 11.92
C THR A 42 -14.49 -7.52 11.33
N MET A 43 -13.35 -7.63 12.01
CA MET A 43 -12.35 -8.65 11.70
C MET A 43 -12.89 -10.08 11.92
N GLY A 44 -13.81 -10.26 12.87
CA GLY A 44 -14.49 -11.55 13.09
C GLY A 44 -15.38 -11.95 11.92
N ASP A 45 -16.12 -10.99 11.36
CA ASP A 45 -16.92 -11.21 10.14
C ASP A 45 -16.02 -11.53 8.94
N PHE A 46 -14.89 -10.84 8.81
CA PHE A 46 -13.90 -11.15 7.79
C PHE A 46 -13.39 -12.59 7.92
N ALA A 47 -12.98 -13.00 9.13
CA ALA A 47 -12.48 -14.35 9.41
C ALA A 47 -13.54 -15.44 9.14
N ALA A 48 -14.81 -15.13 9.41
CA ALA A 48 -15.93 -16.03 9.15
C ALA A 48 -16.44 -16.02 7.69
N GLY A 49 -15.96 -15.09 6.84
CA GLY A 49 -16.46 -14.91 5.47
C GLY A 49 -17.82 -14.21 5.38
N ASN A 50 -18.25 -13.51 6.43
CA ASN A 50 -19.53 -12.81 6.51
C ASN A 50 -19.46 -11.44 5.81
N VAL A 51 -19.53 -11.42 4.48
CA VAL A 51 -19.49 -10.18 3.68
C VAL A 51 -20.68 -9.28 4.03
N LEU A 52 -20.43 -8.03 4.42
CA LEU A 52 -21.46 -7.02 4.66
C LEU A 52 -22.00 -6.47 3.33
N THR A 53 -21.09 -6.04 2.46
CA THR A 53 -21.43 -5.50 1.15
C THR A 53 -20.27 -5.69 0.17
N THR A 54 -20.59 -5.74 -1.12
CA THR A 54 -19.60 -5.81 -2.20
C THR A 54 -19.72 -4.57 -3.08
N TYR A 55 -18.64 -3.82 -3.22
CA TYR A 55 -18.53 -2.70 -4.14
C TYR A 55 -17.96 -3.19 -5.47
N ARG A 56 -18.57 -2.79 -6.58
CA ARG A 56 -18.08 -3.06 -7.93
C ARG A 56 -17.78 -1.74 -8.65
N LEU A 57 -16.51 -1.42 -8.79
CA LEU A 57 -16.05 -0.27 -9.55
C LEU A 57 -16.34 -0.50 -11.05
N PRO A 58 -16.81 0.50 -11.81
CA PRO A 58 -17.00 0.35 -13.25
C PRO A 58 -15.68 0.16 -14.00
N GLY A 59 -15.75 -0.70 -15.03
CA GLY A 59 -14.60 -1.18 -15.79
C GLY A 59 -14.06 -2.50 -15.23
N SER A 60 -13.23 -3.18 -16.02
CA SER A 60 -12.47 -4.38 -15.63
C SER A 60 -10.99 -4.18 -15.97
N ALA A 61 -10.11 -4.99 -15.37
CA ALA A 61 -8.74 -5.09 -15.85
C ALA A 61 -8.74 -5.44 -17.35
N GLY A 62 -8.03 -4.65 -18.17
CA GLY A 62 -7.89 -4.87 -19.61
C GLY A 62 -8.96 -4.30 -20.54
N SER A 63 -10.01 -3.62 -20.03
CA SER A 63 -11.04 -2.99 -20.89
C SER A 63 -10.98 -1.46 -20.96
N GLY A 64 -10.00 -0.83 -20.30
CA GLY A 64 -10.02 0.60 -20.02
C GLY A 64 -11.13 0.93 -19.00
N GLY A 65 -10.78 1.52 -17.86
CA GLY A 65 -11.77 1.80 -16.82
C GLY A 65 -11.15 2.16 -15.48
N MET A 66 -11.97 2.17 -14.43
CA MET A 66 -11.58 2.55 -13.06
C MET A 66 -11.26 1.32 -12.19
N ALA A 67 -10.78 0.24 -12.82
CA ALA A 67 -10.18 -0.88 -12.13
C ALA A 67 -8.87 -0.43 -11.47
N TRP A 68 -8.45 -1.10 -10.39
CA TRP A 68 -7.17 -0.84 -9.76
C TRP A 68 -6.04 -1.67 -10.36
N TRP A 69 -4.82 -1.21 -10.09
CA TRP A 69 -3.57 -1.89 -10.40
C TRP A 69 -2.66 -1.90 -9.17
N GLY A 70 -2.03 -3.05 -8.94
CA GLY A 70 -1.23 -3.32 -7.76
C GLY A 70 -2.06 -3.61 -6.51
N GLN A 71 -1.40 -3.55 -5.35
CA GLN A 71 -2.00 -3.79 -4.02
C GLN A 71 -1.62 -2.69 -3.02
N GLY A 72 -1.01 -1.59 -3.48
CA GLY A 72 -0.62 -0.44 -2.67
C GLY A 72 -1.78 0.51 -2.33
N HIS A 73 -2.96 -0.04 -2.05
CA HIS A 73 -4.18 0.73 -1.79
C HIS A 73 -4.28 1.15 -0.33
N VAL A 74 -5.03 2.20 -0.04
CA VAL A 74 -5.38 2.62 1.33
C VAL A 74 -6.84 3.00 1.43
N VAL A 75 -7.42 2.82 2.61
CA VAL A 75 -8.72 3.39 2.96
C VAL A 75 -8.51 4.52 3.95
N TYR A 76 -9.06 5.69 3.65
CA TYR A 76 -9.01 6.84 4.55
C TYR A 76 -10.32 7.61 4.48
N ASN A 77 -10.90 7.88 5.64
CA ASN A 77 -12.14 8.64 5.78
C ASN A 77 -13.27 8.09 4.89
N ASN A 78 -13.53 6.79 5.04
CA ASN A 78 -14.52 6.03 4.26
C ASN A 78 -14.36 6.10 2.72
N ALA A 79 -13.14 6.33 2.23
CA ALA A 79 -12.85 6.32 0.80
C ALA A 79 -11.64 5.42 0.49
N LEU A 80 -11.73 4.70 -0.62
CA LEU A 80 -10.63 3.93 -1.19
C LEU A 80 -9.78 4.83 -2.07
N TYR A 81 -8.47 4.76 -1.87
CA TYR A 81 -7.47 5.38 -2.73
C TYR A 81 -6.67 4.27 -3.39
N PHE A 82 -6.53 4.33 -4.70
CA PHE A 82 -5.86 3.29 -5.46
C PHE A 82 -5.23 3.83 -6.74
N GLN A 83 -4.19 3.14 -7.22
CA GLN A 83 -3.67 3.36 -8.57
C GLN A 83 -4.64 2.77 -9.60
N ARG A 84 -5.08 3.58 -10.56
CA ARG A 84 -5.90 3.15 -11.69
C ARG A 84 -5.11 2.22 -12.61
N PHE A 85 -5.80 1.24 -13.16
CA PHE A 85 -5.29 0.37 -14.22
C PHE A 85 -4.80 1.20 -15.42
N PRO A 86 -3.52 1.05 -15.83
CA PRO A 86 -2.96 1.80 -16.94
C PRO A 86 -3.68 1.56 -18.27
N ASP A 87 -3.89 2.63 -19.04
CA ASP A 87 -4.52 2.55 -20.35
C ASP A 87 -3.58 1.82 -21.34
N CYS A 88 -2.26 1.99 -21.22
CA CYS A 88 -1.24 1.28 -22.00
C CYS A 88 -1.37 -0.23 -21.95
N LEU A 89 -1.77 -0.78 -20.81
CA LEU A 89 -1.97 -2.22 -20.64
C LEU A 89 -3.27 -2.70 -21.27
N SER A 90 -4.30 -1.86 -21.24
CA SER A 90 -5.60 -2.16 -21.86
C SER A 90 -5.49 -2.18 -23.39
N TYR A 91 -4.75 -1.22 -23.95
CA TYR A 91 -4.61 -1.04 -25.40
C TYR A 91 -3.30 -1.59 -25.97
N ARG A 92 -2.46 -2.22 -25.13
CA ARG A 92 -1.19 -2.87 -25.49
C ARG A 92 -0.19 -1.96 -26.22
N TYR A 93 -0.01 -0.74 -25.72
CA TYR A 93 1.04 0.17 -26.17
C TYR A 93 2.12 0.37 -25.09
N ASP A 94 3.21 1.05 -25.45
CA ASP A 94 4.31 1.34 -24.53
C ASP A 94 3.88 2.30 -23.39
N CYS A 95 3.97 1.83 -22.16
CA CYS A 95 3.62 2.58 -20.96
C CYS A 95 4.60 3.71 -20.60
N SER A 96 5.78 3.79 -21.24
CA SER A 96 6.87 4.67 -20.82
C SER A 96 6.51 6.17 -20.81
N ASN A 97 5.50 6.57 -21.58
CA ASN A 97 5.00 7.96 -21.62
C ASN A 97 3.78 8.19 -20.72
N GLU A 98 3.24 7.14 -20.11
CA GLU A 98 2.06 7.20 -19.26
C GLU A 98 2.43 7.43 -17.80
N LYS A 99 1.72 8.36 -17.16
CA LYS A 99 1.87 8.65 -15.74
C LYS A 99 0.92 7.79 -14.94
N ALA A 100 1.38 7.30 -13.79
CA ALA A 100 0.49 6.63 -12.86
C ALA A 100 -0.62 7.58 -12.40
N GLN A 101 -1.85 7.07 -12.28
CA GLN A 101 -3.01 7.86 -11.86
C GLN A 101 -3.60 7.30 -10.57
N ILE A 102 -3.90 8.18 -9.61
CA ILE A 102 -4.57 7.85 -8.35
C ILE A 102 -6.04 8.23 -8.43
N VAL A 103 -6.90 7.35 -7.94
CA VAL A 103 -8.35 7.52 -7.90
C VAL A 103 -8.81 7.52 -6.45
N ARG A 104 -9.78 8.38 -6.14
CA ARG A 104 -10.56 8.35 -4.88
C ARG A 104 -11.96 7.83 -5.18
N TYR A 105 -12.34 6.73 -4.53
CA TYR A 105 -13.70 6.19 -4.54
C TYR A 105 -14.32 6.32 -3.15
N ASP A 106 -15.42 7.04 -3.04
CA ASP A 106 -16.12 7.28 -1.79
C ASP A 106 -17.15 6.17 -1.54
N PHE A 107 -17.00 5.42 -0.43
CA PHE A 107 -17.91 4.30 -0.15
C PHE A 107 -19.32 4.76 0.24
N SER A 108 -19.47 5.96 0.81
CA SER A 108 -20.78 6.53 1.16
C SER A 108 -21.53 6.98 -0.09
N LEU A 109 -20.85 7.69 -0.98
CA LEU A 109 -21.44 8.19 -2.24
C LEU A 109 -21.52 7.10 -3.33
N ARG A 110 -20.77 6.01 -3.16
CA ARG A 110 -20.57 4.94 -4.15
C ARG A 110 -20.09 5.46 -5.50
N ALA A 111 -19.24 6.47 -5.47
CA ALA A 111 -18.81 7.20 -6.65
C ALA A 111 -17.33 7.55 -6.61
N PHE A 112 -16.72 7.71 -7.79
CA PHE A 112 -15.42 8.36 -7.89
C PHE A 112 -15.59 9.84 -7.67
N THR A 113 -14.73 10.42 -6.85
CA THR A 113 -14.81 11.85 -6.52
C THR A 113 -13.56 12.60 -6.98
N ALA A 114 -12.47 11.91 -7.29
CA ALA A 114 -11.24 12.53 -7.76
C ALA A 114 -10.37 11.54 -8.56
N LEU A 115 -9.58 12.09 -9.48
CA LEU A 115 -8.58 11.40 -10.31
C LEU A 115 -7.39 12.35 -10.48
N GLN A 116 -6.18 11.90 -10.15
CA GLN A 116 -4.95 12.69 -10.29
C GLN A 116 -3.85 11.88 -10.96
N ALA A 117 -3.26 12.42 -12.03
CA ALA A 117 -2.01 11.90 -12.58
C ALA A 117 -0.83 12.36 -11.73
N LEU A 118 0.04 11.44 -11.31
CA LEU A 118 1.19 11.77 -10.48
C LEU A 118 2.23 12.55 -11.30
N PRO A 119 2.81 13.65 -10.78
CA PRO A 119 3.71 14.49 -11.57
C PRO A 119 4.93 13.75 -12.12
N THR A 120 5.49 12.82 -11.33
CA THR A 120 6.82 12.24 -11.56
C THR A 120 6.88 10.72 -11.59
N ALA A 121 5.84 10.02 -11.09
CA ALA A 121 5.77 8.57 -11.15
C ALA A 121 5.39 8.11 -12.56
N GLN A 122 6.39 7.67 -13.32
CA GLN A 122 6.23 7.11 -14.66
C GLN A 122 6.05 5.60 -14.57
N LEU A 123 5.23 5.05 -15.48
CA LEU A 123 5.16 3.61 -15.64
C LEU A 123 6.35 3.15 -16.48
N SER A 124 7.01 2.08 -16.04
CA SER A 124 8.07 1.48 -16.87
C SER A 124 7.46 0.77 -18.08
N HIS A 125 8.30 0.42 -19.05
CA HIS A 125 7.90 -0.33 -20.23
C HIS A 125 7.05 -1.57 -19.85
N TRP A 126 5.85 -1.66 -20.43
CA TRP A 126 4.79 -2.66 -20.15
C TRP A 126 4.31 -2.76 -18.70
N ALA A 127 4.53 -1.75 -17.86
CA ALA A 127 4.17 -1.81 -16.45
C ALA A 127 4.59 -3.16 -15.79
N ALA A 128 5.82 -3.62 -16.07
CA ALA A 128 6.52 -4.68 -15.34
C ALA A 128 6.77 -4.39 -13.83
N GLY A 129 5.84 -4.76 -12.95
CA GLY A 129 6.05 -4.63 -11.51
C GLY A 129 4.78 -4.88 -10.69
N PRO A 130 4.88 -5.48 -9.49
CA PRO A 130 3.72 -5.87 -8.69
C PRO A 130 2.88 -4.70 -8.15
N SER A 131 3.49 -3.54 -7.88
CA SER A 131 2.81 -2.30 -7.49
C SER A 131 3.71 -1.13 -7.85
N TYR A 132 3.25 -0.27 -8.76
CA TYR A 132 4.01 0.88 -9.26
C TYR A 132 3.96 2.08 -8.34
N VAL A 133 2.82 2.22 -7.67
CA VAL A 133 2.60 3.22 -6.66
C VAL A 133 2.10 2.54 -5.40
N TYR A 134 2.75 2.85 -4.29
CA TYR A 134 2.26 2.52 -2.96
C TYR A 134 1.63 3.75 -2.35
N LEU A 135 0.43 3.61 -1.78
CA LEU A 135 -0.23 4.67 -1.06
C LEU A 135 -0.04 4.49 0.43
N ALA A 136 0.05 5.60 1.13
CA ALA A 136 0.04 5.64 2.59
C ALA A 136 -0.77 6.85 3.05
N VAL A 137 -1.17 6.82 4.32
CA VAL A 137 -1.89 7.91 4.96
C VAL A 137 -1.08 8.35 6.15
N ASP A 138 -0.77 9.64 6.20
CA ASP A 138 -0.04 10.24 7.31
C ASP A 138 -0.48 11.69 7.51
N ALA A 139 -0.66 12.08 8.77
CA ALA A 139 -1.12 13.42 9.17
C ALA A 139 -2.36 13.95 8.40
N GLY A 140 -3.23 13.03 7.94
CA GLY A 140 -4.47 13.34 7.23
C GLY A 140 -4.34 13.61 5.73
N SER A 141 -3.14 13.48 5.16
CA SER A 141 -2.90 13.49 3.71
C SER A 141 -2.68 12.08 3.19
N VAL A 142 -2.92 11.89 1.88
CA VAL A 142 -2.57 10.66 1.17
C VAL A 142 -1.22 10.88 0.50
N LEU A 143 -0.25 10.02 0.75
CA LEU A 143 1.04 10.05 0.09
C LEU A 143 1.12 8.92 -0.94
N ALA A 144 1.49 9.28 -2.17
CA ALA A 144 1.82 8.33 -3.22
C ALA A 144 3.34 8.17 -3.33
N ILE A 145 3.81 6.94 -3.16
CA ILE A 145 5.19 6.53 -3.27
C ILE A 145 5.38 5.90 -4.64
N GLY A 146 6.04 6.63 -5.55
CA GLY A 146 6.41 6.13 -6.86
C GLY A 146 7.92 6.07 -7.02
N VAL A 147 8.37 5.63 -8.20
CA VAL A 147 9.77 5.64 -8.61
C VAL A 147 9.93 6.52 -9.84
N SER A 148 11.00 7.31 -9.87
CA SER A 148 11.39 8.15 -11.00
C SER A 148 12.91 8.19 -11.07
N ASN A 149 13.50 7.91 -12.23
CA ASN A 149 14.96 7.82 -12.40
C ASN A 149 15.64 6.95 -11.33
N ASP A 150 15.08 5.77 -11.08
CA ASP A 150 15.53 4.79 -10.08
C ASP A 150 15.49 5.28 -8.62
N THR A 151 14.95 6.45 -8.31
CA THR A 151 14.77 6.92 -6.92
C THR A 151 13.30 6.95 -6.50
N PHE A 152 13.05 6.69 -5.21
CA PHE A 152 11.72 6.89 -4.65
C PHE A 152 11.36 8.37 -4.65
N GLN A 153 10.13 8.66 -5.06
CA GLN A 153 9.53 9.98 -4.97
C GLN A 153 8.18 9.90 -4.28
N LEU A 154 7.93 10.86 -3.40
CA LEU A 154 6.69 10.97 -2.66
C LEU A 154 5.88 12.13 -3.22
N THR A 155 4.64 11.88 -3.61
CA THR A 155 3.67 12.93 -3.94
C THR A 155 2.64 12.99 -2.84
N LYS A 156 2.64 14.09 -2.07
CA LYS A 156 1.61 14.37 -1.08
C LYS A 156 0.38 14.92 -1.80
N LEU A 157 -0.76 14.27 -1.57
CA LEU A 157 -2.04 14.58 -2.18
C LEU A 157 -3.02 15.04 -1.11
N ASN A 158 -3.83 16.05 -1.45
CA ASN A 158 -4.99 16.38 -0.65
C ASN A 158 -5.96 15.21 -0.66
N ALA A 159 -6.39 14.77 0.53
CA ALA A 159 -7.23 13.59 0.63
C ALA A 159 -8.62 13.77 -0.01
N ASN A 160 -9.12 14.99 -0.18
CA ASN A 160 -10.48 15.20 -0.68
C ASN A 160 -10.55 15.24 -2.22
N ASP A 161 -9.64 15.98 -2.85
CA ASP A 161 -9.66 16.24 -4.30
C ASP A 161 -8.45 15.69 -5.06
N LEU A 162 -7.49 15.06 -4.37
CA LEU A 162 -6.22 14.57 -4.91
C LEU A 162 -5.34 15.64 -5.55
N SER A 163 -5.57 16.93 -5.28
CA SER A 163 -4.65 17.97 -5.70
C SER A 163 -3.27 17.75 -5.10
N VAL A 164 -2.23 18.02 -5.89
CA VAL A 164 -0.83 17.83 -5.45
C VAL A 164 -0.45 18.94 -4.49
N GLU A 165 -0.13 18.58 -3.25
CA GLU A 165 0.29 19.51 -2.20
C GLU A 165 1.81 19.67 -2.16
N GLU A 166 2.55 18.56 -2.35
CA GLU A 166 4.01 18.54 -2.30
C GLU A 166 4.56 17.37 -3.13
N VAL A 167 5.74 17.55 -3.73
CA VAL A 167 6.55 16.47 -4.30
C VAL A 167 7.89 16.45 -3.59
N ILE A 168 8.27 15.28 -3.07
CA ILE A 168 9.50 15.08 -2.29
C ILE A 168 10.36 14.05 -3.04
N ASP A 169 11.55 14.47 -3.45
CA ASP A 169 12.58 13.53 -3.89
C ASP A 169 13.29 12.97 -2.66
N THR A 170 13.25 11.65 -2.50
CA THR A 170 13.94 11.00 -1.38
C THR A 170 15.44 10.87 -1.63
N GLU A 171 15.86 10.93 -2.90
CA GLU A 171 17.17 10.53 -3.44
C GLU A 171 17.55 9.07 -3.10
N PHE A 172 16.61 8.28 -2.55
CA PHE A 172 16.85 6.90 -2.20
C PHE A 172 16.58 6.03 -3.40
N THR A 173 17.61 5.33 -3.87
CA THR A 173 17.47 4.37 -4.96
C THR A 173 16.48 3.28 -4.57
N ASP A 174 15.61 2.91 -5.51
CA ASP A 174 14.74 1.75 -5.37
C ASP A 174 15.56 0.46 -5.45
N THR A 175 15.97 -0.02 -4.30
CA THR A 175 16.61 -1.33 -4.14
C THR A 175 15.60 -2.42 -3.78
N SER A 176 14.30 -2.13 -3.87
CA SER A 176 13.25 -2.98 -3.32
C SER A 176 12.94 -4.14 -4.28
N SER A 177 13.77 -5.18 -4.25
CA SER A 177 13.49 -6.40 -5.00
C SER A 177 12.40 -7.23 -4.28
N ASN A 178 11.15 -6.75 -4.32
CA ASN A 178 9.91 -7.40 -3.85
C ASN A 178 9.40 -7.04 -2.43
N MET A 179 9.87 -5.95 -1.82
CA MET A 179 9.33 -5.46 -0.54
C MET A 179 8.80 -4.03 -0.71
N PRO A 180 7.56 -3.73 -0.30
CA PRO A 180 7.00 -2.42 -0.54
C PRO A 180 7.56 -1.40 0.46
N PRO A 181 7.94 -0.20 0.01
CA PRO A 181 8.19 0.91 0.92
C PRO A 181 6.89 1.32 1.62
N PHE A 182 7.01 2.00 2.76
CA PHE A 182 5.84 2.43 3.51
C PHE A 182 6.11 3.74 4.24
N ILE A 183 5.02 4.37 4.71
CA ILE A 183 5.07 5.54 5.57
C ILE A 183 4.36 5.20 6.88
N ALA A 184 4.97 5.59 7.99
CA ALA A 184 4.37 5.52 9.31
C ALA A 184 4.93 6.64 10.19
N CYS A 185 4.09 7.23 11.03
CA CYS A 185 4.48 8.21 12.05
C CYS A 185 5.32 9.38 11.50
N GLY A 186 4.92 9.97 10.37
CA GLY A 186 5.65 11.08 9.78
C GLY A 186 6.95 10.72 9.05
N LYS A 187 7.20 9.43 8.78
CA LYS A 187 8.46 8.97 8.17
C LYS A 187 8.23 8.00 7.03
N PHE A 188 9.03 8.17 5.98
CA PHE A 188 9.14 7.22 4.88
C PHE A 188 10.23 6.19 5.19
N TYR A 189 9.94 4.92 4.91
CA TYR A 189 10.84 3.80 5.09
C TYR A 189 11.01 3.05 3.77
N SER A 190 12.25 3.02 3.28
CA SER A 190 12.62 2.07 2.22
C SER A 190 12.97 0.71 2.82
N THR A 191 12.78 -0.35 2.05
CA THR A 191 12.94 -1.73 2.53
C THR A 191 14.03 -2.48 1.77
N LEU A 192 14.80 -3.31 2.47
CA LEU A 192 15.73 -4.25 1.85
C LEU A 192 15.07 -5.62 1.65
N PRO A 193 15.35 -6.30 0.53
CA PRO A 193 14.89 -7.67 0.33
C PRO A 193 15.52 -8.63 1.34
N TYR A 194 14.76 -9.65 1.71
CA TYR A 194 15.26 -10.77 2.51
C TYR A 194 16.28 -11.61 1.69
N ARG A 195 17.45 -11.91 2.24
CA ARG A 195 18.48 -12.72 1.58
C ARG A 195 18.28 -14.20 1.92
N ILE A 196 17.82 -14.97 0.93
CA ILE A 196 17.35 -16.37 1.04
C ILE A 196 18.48 -17.38 1.39
N PHE A 197 19.74 -17.06 1.14
CA PHE A 197 20.85 -18.03 1.22
C PHE A 197 21.77 -17.88 2.43
N GLN A 198 21.43 -17.02 3.37
CA GLN A 198 22.16 -16.88 4.62
C GLN A 198 21.15 -17.00 5.76
N LEU A 199 21.56 -17.58 6.88
CA LEU A 199 20.90 -17.48 8.19
C LEU A 199 20.87 -15.99 8.64
N GLY A 200 20.30 -15.14 7.79
CA GLY A 200 20.40 -13.69 7.82
C GLY A 200 19.29 -13.08 8.66
N PRO A 201 19.46 -11.81 9.06
CA PRO A 201 18.50 -11.15 9.92
C PRO A 201 17.11 -11.04 9.27
N PRO A 202 16.04 -10.81 10.07
CA PRO A 202 14.70 -10.49 9.58
C PRO A 202 14.71 -9.39 8.52
N SER A 203 13.61 -9.26 7.75
CA SER A 203 13.45 -8.13 6.82
C SER A 203 13.71 -6.80 7.53
N GLN A 204 14.42 -5.89 6.87
CA GLN A 204 14.86 -4.64 7.46
C GLN A 204 14.43 -3.43 6.64
N THR A 205 14.19 -2.31 7.32
CA THR A 205 14.24 -1.01 6.67
C THR A 205 15.69 -0.67 6.32
N ASN A 206 15.89 0.01 5.19
CA ASN A 206 17.22 0.46 4.77
C ASN A 206 17.49 1.90 5.21
N LEU A 207 16.58 2.80 4.81
CA LEU A 207 16.73 4.23 4.90
C LEU A 207 15.41 4.83 5.37
N THR A 208 15.51 5.80 6.26
CA THR A 208 14.37 6.55 6.77
C THR A 208 14.49 8.00 6.34
N LEU A 209 13.38 8.59 5.86
CA LEU A 209 13.26 10.02 5.60
C LEU A 209 12.17 10.58 6.50
N ASP A 210 12.52 11.53 7.36
CA ASP A 210 11.55 12.26 8.16
C ASP A 210 10.82 13.28 7.28
N LEU A 211 9.50 13.15 7.17
CA LEU A 211 8.70 13.95 6.24
C LEU A 211 8.51 15.39 6.70
N THR A 212 8.76 15.70 7.98
CA THR A 212 8.65 17.05 8.54
C THR A 212 9.96 17.81 8.41
N THR A 213 11.05 17.20 8.86
CA THR A 213 12.38 17.82 8.88
C THR A 213 13.16 17.62 7.58
N LYS A 214 12.69 16.70 6.72
CA LYS A 214 13.38 16.22 5.51
C LYS A 214 14.77 15.63 5.80
N GLN A 215 15.04 15.28 7.05
CA GLN A 215 16.29 14.67 7.46
C GLN A 215 16.30 13.18 7.12
N LYS A 216 17.46 12.71 6.67
CA LYS A 216 17.71 11.33 6.29
C LYS A 216 18.41 10.61 7.43
N ASP A 217 17.95 9.40 7.73
CA ASP A 217 18.58 8.52 8.71
C ASP A 217 18.84 7.16 8.06
N THR A 218 20.12 6.80 8.01
CA THR A 218 20.62 5.53 7.47
C THR A 218 21.19 4.63 8.58
N SER A 219 21.22 5.14 9.81
CA SER A 219 21.72 4.46 11.00
C SER A 219 20.65 3.61 11.66
N THR A 220 19.40 4.05 11.66
CA THR A 220 18.29 3.33 12.29
C THR A 220 17.68 2.32 11.32
N ARG A 221 17.84 1.03 11.64
CA ARG A 221 17.21 -0.07 10.91
C ARG A 221 16.17 -0.74 11.78
N ALA A 222 14.93 -0.70 11.33
CA ALA A 222 13.86 -1.46 11.95
C ALA A 222 13.81 -2.86 11.34
N CYS A 223 13.82 -3.86 12.21
CA CYS A 223 13.60 -5.24 11.82
C CYS A 223 12.10 -5.56 11.88
N TYR A 224 11.62 -6.37 10.94
CA TYR A 224 10.27 -6.91 10.97
C TYR A 224 10.25 -8.32 10.36
N CYS A 225 9.41 -9.17 10.93
CA CYS A 225 9.33 -10.57 10.59
C CYS A 225 8.16 -10.78 9.62
N LEU A 226 8.45 -11.19 8.39
CA LEU A 226 7.44 -11.69 7.46
C LEU A 226 7.90 -13.11 7.08
N ALA A 227 7.05 -14.11 7.31
CA ALA A 227 7.45 -15.52 7.34
C ALA A 227 7.74 -16.13 5.94
N SER A 228 7.20 -15.56 4.86
CA SER A 228 7.22 -16.16 3.51
C SER A 228 8.11 -15.43 2.48
N VAL A 229 8.93 -16.14 1.70
CA VAL A 229 10.00 -15.58 0.83
C VAL A 229 9.52 -15.00 -0.53
N GLY A 230 8.21 -14.81 -0.73
CA GLY A 230 7.60 -14.39 -2.00
C GLY A 230 7.42 -12.86 -2.17
N ARG A 231 6.80 -12.42 -3.27
CA ARG A 231 6.36 -11.02 -3.45
C ARG A 231 5.41 -10.65 -2.33
N ARG A 232 5.83 -9.73 -1.46
CA ARG A 232 5.06 -9.34 -0.29
C ARG A 232 4.29 -8.07 -0.60
N TYR A 233 2.99 -8.11 -0.40
CA TYR A 233 2.17 -6.92 -0.38
C TYR A 233 1.59 -6.84 0.99
N PHE A 234 1.82 -5.72 1.65
CA PHE A 234 1.27 -5.52 2.96
C PHE A 234 0.63 -4.15 3.06
N SER A 235 -0.40 -4.08 3.90
CA SER A 235 -0.95 -2.83 4.38
C SER A 235 -0.45 -2.63 5.81
N ILE A 236 -0.02 -1.42 6.14
CA ILE A 236 0.29 -1.03 7.51
C ILE A 236 -0.91 -0.29 8.05
N ASN A 237 -1.37 -0.67 9.23
CA ASN A 237 -2.30 0.11 10.01
C ASN A 237 -1.58 0.63 11.26
N SER A 238 -1.21 1.90 11.23
CA SER A 238 -0.53 2.57 12.34
C SER A 238 -1.42 2.79 13.57
N ARG A 239 -2.75 2.74 13.42
CA ARG A 239 -3.68 2.81 14.57
C ARG A 239 -3.64 1.52 15.38
N GLU A 240 -3.54 0.38 14.70
CA GLU A 240 -3.50 -0.94 15.34
C GLU A 240 -2.09 -1.43 15.60
N ASN A 241 -1.06 -0.70 15.13
CA ASN A 241 0.32 -1.13 15.14
C ASN A 241 0.49 -2.50 14.49
N LYS A 242 -0.17 -2.71 13.35
CA LYS A 242 -0.19 -4.00 12.64
C LYS A 242 0.14 -3.85 11.17
N VAL A 243 0.79 -4.88 10.65
CA VAL A 243 0.94 -5.13 9.21
C VAL A 243 0.02 -6.29 8.85
N TYR A 244 -0.78 -6.17 7.78
CA TYR A 244 -1.54 -7.28 7.22
C TYR A 244 -0.98 -7.67 5.86
N THR A 245 -0.83 -8.96 5.62
CA THR A 245 -0.36 -9.50 4.34
C THR A 245 -1.02 -10.84 4.06
N VAL A 246 -1.11 -11.19 2.79
CA VAL A 246 -1.52 -12.53 2.35
C VAL A 246 -0.25 -13.36 2.15
N GLU A 247 -0.16 -14.48 2.84
CA GLU A 247 0.94 -15.45 2.77
C GLU A 247 0.38 -16.86 2.58
N SER A 248 0.79 -17.55 1.51
CA SER A 248 0.40 -18.95 1.25
C SER A 248 -1.11 -19.20 1.35
N ASN A 249 -1.92 -18.34 0.71
CA ASN A 249 -3.40 -18.36 0.74
C ASN A 249 -4.04 -17.99 2.08
N ALA A 250 -3.24 -17.58 3.06
CA ALA A 250 -3.73 -17.15 4.36
C ALA A 250 -3.47 -15.67 4.59
N LEU A 251 -4.45 -14.96 5.14
CA LEU A 251 -4.19 -13.64 5.70
C LEU A 251 -3.51 -13.78 7.06
N VAL A 252 -2.38 -13.10 7.21
CA VAL A 252 -1.63 -13.01 8.46
C VAL A 252 -1.48 -11.55 8.87
N SER A 253 -1.36 -11.33 10.18
CA SER A 253 -1.04 -10.03 10.75
C SER A 253 0.19 -10.13 11.63
N TYR A 254 1.04 -9.12 11.58
CA TYR A 254 2.21 -8.99 12.43
C TYR A 254 2.08 -7.73 13.29
N ASP A 255 2.37 -7.85 14.57
CA ASP A 255 2.47 -6.69 15.44
C ASP A 255 3.76 -5.94 15.14
N VAL A 256 3.67 -4.62 15.23
CA VAL A 256 4.72 -3.70 14.84
C VAL A 256 4.94 -2.74 16.00
N THR A 257 6.08 -2.87 16.68
CA THR A 257 6.40 -1.97 17.77
C THR A 257 7.02 -0.69 17.22
N PHE A 258 6.36 0.43 17.49
CA PHE A 258 6.96 1.75 17.28
C PHE A 258 7.64 2.21 18.59
N GLY A 259 8.97 2.22 18.61
CA GLY A 259 9.76 2.87 19.66
C GLY A 259 9.71 4.39 19.53
N GLY A 260 8.66 5.02 20.07
CA GLY A 260 8.43 6.46 19.91
C GLY A 260 8.16 6.83 18.44
N SER A 261 8.91 7.77 17.87
CA SER A 261 8.77 8.19 16.46
C SER A 261 9.44 7.24 15.46
N TYR A 262 9.72 5.99 15.83
CA TYR A 262 10.42 5.00 15.01
C TYR A 262 9.80 3.63 15.18
N LEU A 263 10.00 2.74 14.20
CA LEU A 263 9.90 1.30 14.44
C LEU A 263 11.07 0.85 15.34
N SER A 264 10.80 0.09 16.40
CA SER A 264 11.86 -0.34 17.34
C SER A 264 12.76 -1.42 16.73
N GLU A 265 14.05 -1.41 17.07
CA GLU A 265 15.05 -2.36 16.58
C GLU A 265 14.79 -3.83 16.99
N THR A 266 14.02 -4.05 18.06
CA THR A 266 13.77 -5.38 18.63
C THR A 266 12.48 -5.97 18.09
N ALA A 267 12.51 -6.52 16.88
CA ALA A 267 11.54 -7.54 16.48
C ALA A 267 12.12 -8.92 16.81
N THR A 268 11.61 -9.57 17.85
CA THR A 268 11.84 -11.00 18.07
C THR A 268 10.90 -11.77 17.15
N CYS A 269 11.46 -12.45 16.15
CA CYS A 269 10.69 -13.38 15.32
C CYS A 269 10.49 -14.67 16.10
N ASP A 270 9.42 -14.75 16.89
CA ASP A 270 8.94 -16.05 17.36
C ASP A 270 8.27 -16.72 16.15
N VAL A 271 8.95 -17.73 15.60
CA VAL A 271 8.45 -18.60 14.53
C VAL A 271 7.45 -19.60 15.11
#